data_AF-A0A6P0I9T1-F1
#
_entry.id   AF-A0A6P0I9T1-F1
#
_cell.length_a   1.000
_cell.length_b   1.000
_cell.length_c   1.000
_cell.angle_alpha   90.00
_cell.angle_beta   90.00
_cell.angle_gamma   90.00
#
_symmetry.space_group_name_H-M   'P 1'
#
loop_
_entity.id
_entity.type
_entity.pdbx_description
1 polymer ?
#
loop_
_entity_poly.entity_id
_entity_poly.type
_entity_poly.pdbx_seq_one_letter_code
_entity_poly.pdbx_strand_id
1 'polypeptide(L)'
;QYGSQLGWETPEKVLSEKTNLLISQVEQFQKAMDDDINTPGALAVLFELAKELRREGNILVHEGQTETSLEELQKQWITLVKLSQVLGLEFQPNAEINGEVGGLSDAEIESLIQQRLAAKKAKNYSEADRIRDELQNQGIKLIDQPGGVTRWHRN
;
A
#
# COMPACT_ATOMS: atom_id res chain seq x y z
N GLN A 1 -1.10 -5.24 4.62
CA GLN A 1 -2.45 -5.73 4.31
C GLN A 1 -2.41 -7.13 3.67
N TYR A 2 -1.73 -7.33 2.54
CA TYR A 2 -1.79 -8.62 1.81
C TYR A 2 -0.83 -9.72 2.29
N GLY A 3 0.16 -9.40 3.15
CA GLY A 3 1.19 -10.36 3.58
C GLY A 3 0.64 -11.69 4.12
N SER A 4 -0.40 -11.64 4.96
CA SER A 4 -1.04 -12.86 5.49
C SER A 4 -1.71 -13.70 4.41
N GLN A 5 -2.31 -13.08 3.38
CA GLN A 5 -2.90 -13.79 2.23
C GLN A 5 -1.81 -14.45 1.37
N LEU A 6 -0.63 -13.83 1.31
CA LEU A 6 0.56 -14.32 0.61
C LEU A 6 1.37 -15.33 1.44
N GLY A 7 0.88 -15.73 2.62
CA GLY A 7 1.54 -16.71 3.49
C GLY A 7 2.76 -16.17 4.25
N TRP A 8 2.93 -14.85 4.34
CA TRP A 8 4.04 -14.25 5.07
C TRP A 8 3.76 -14.24 6.58
N GLU A 9 4.78 -14.61 7.35
CA GLU A 9 4.74 -14.51 8.81
C GLU A 9 4.83 -13.04 9.27
N THR A 10 4.52 -12.77 10.54
CA THR A 10 4.58 -11.40 11.08
C THR A 10 6.00 -10.84 10.99
N PRO A 11 6.16 -9.51 10.83
CA PRO A 11 7.50 -8.93 10.70
C PRO A 11 8.38 -9.28 11.91
N GLU A 12 7.82 -9.33 13.11
CA GLU A 12 8.52 -9.72 14.34
C GLU A 12 9.17 -11.09 14.26
N LYS A 13 8.47 -12.08 13.69
CA LYS A 13 8.97 -13.45 13.55
C LYS A 13 10.03 -13.52 12.45
N VAL A 14 9.78 -12.87 11.31
CA VAL A 14 10.70 -12.85 10.16
C VAL A 14 11.99 -12.07 10.44
N LEU A 15 11.92 -11.02 11.26
CA LEU A 15 13.08 -10.21 11.69
C LEU A 15 13.96 -10.93 12.71
N SER A 16 13.48 -12.02 13.33
CA SER A 16 14.24 -12.83 14.30
C SER A 16 15.12 -13.90 13.63
N GLU A 17 14.89 -14.18 12.35
CA GLU A 17 15.66 -15.13 11.54
C GLU A 17 16.72 -14.38 10.70
N LYS A 18 17.70 -15.10 10.10
CA LYS A 18 18.69 -14.50 9.19
C LYS A 18 17.98 -13.92 7.95
N THR A 19 17.56 -12.67 8.04
CA THR A 19 16.82 -12.00 6.98
C THR A 19 17.76 -11.56 5.85
N ASN A 20 17.42 -11.90 4.61
CA ASN A 20 18.04 -11.29 3.43
C ASN A 20 17.41 -9.92 3.18
N LEU A 21 18.04 -8.86 3.67
CA LEU A 21 17.64 -7.48 3.39
C LEU A 21 18.07 -7.07 1.98
N LEU A 22 17.39 -6.06 1.42
CA LEU A 22 17.82 -5.43 0.18
C LEU A 22 19.04 -4.55 0.44
N ILE A 23 20.22 -5.10 0.15
CA ILE A 23 21.53 -4.47 0.47
C ILE A 23 21.61 -3.05 -0.09
N SER A 24 21.20 -2.84 -1.34
CA SER A 24 21.30 -1.52 -1.97
C SER A 24 20.47 -0.45 -1.24
N GLN A 25 19.26 -0.77 -0.79
CA GLN A 25 18.43 0.18 -0.04
C GLN A 25 18.95 0.39 1.38
N VAL A 26 19.52 -0.65 2.01
CA VAL A 26 20.21 -0.50 3.30
C VAL A 26 21.40 0.46 3.18
N GLU A 27 22.24 0.31 2.16
CA GLU A 27 23.39 1.19 1.92
C GLU A 27 22.96 2.64 1.62
N GLN A 28 21.91 2.84 0.82
CA GLN A 28 21.37 4.17 0.54
C GLN A 28 20.81 4.84 1.80
N PHE A 29 20.10 4.08 2.63
CA PHE A 29 19.58 4.56 3.91
C PHE A 29 20.72 4.92 4.87
N GLN A 30 21.71 4.04 5.03
CA GLN A 30 22.88 4.28 5.87
C GLN A 30 23.63 5.53 5.42
N LYS A 31 23.89 5.67 4.12
CA LYS A 31 24.54 6.86 3.56
C LYS A 31 23.79 8.15 3.91
N ALA A 32 22.45 8.14 3.88
CA ALA A 32 21.67 9.30 4.31
C ALA A 32 21.79 9.53 5.83
N MET A 33 21.73 8.49 6.65
CA MET A 33 21.84 8.64 8.11
C MET A 33 23.24 9.06 8.57
N ASP A 34 24.29 8.62 7.88
CA ASP A 34 25.68 9.00 8.14
C ASP A 34 25.98 10.46 7.71
N ASP A 35 25.14 11.02 6.83
CA ASP A 35 25.18 12.42 6.40
C ASP A 35 24.35 13.29 7.36
N ASP A 36 24.94 13.65 8.50
CA ASP A 36 24.35 14.55 9.51
C ASP A 36 22.92 14.16 9.93
N ILE A 37 22.64 12.85 10.04
CA ILE A 37 21.30 12.33 10.37
C ILE A 37 20.24 12.91 9.40
N ASN A 38 20.51 12.87 8.10
CA ASN A 38 19.60 13.34 7.06
C ASN A 38 18.36 12.42 6.95
N THR A 39 17.43 12.62 7.90
CA THR A 39 16.15 11.90 7.95
C THR A 39 15.28 12.12 6.72
N PRO A 40 15.24 13.29 6.05
CA PRO A 40 14.54 13.42 4.77
C PRO A 40 15.09 12.47 3.69
N GLY A 41 16.40 12.32 3.59
CA GLY A 41 17.04 11.37 2.68
C GLY A 41 16.72 9.91 3.03
N ALA A 42 16.77 9.58 4.32
CA ALA A 42 16.40 8.25 4.81
C ALA A 42 14.92 7.93 4.54
N LEU A 43 14.01 8.89 4.76
CA LEU A 43 12.59 8.76 4.46
C LEU A 43 12.35 8.55 2.96
N ALA A 44 13.11 9.21 2.07
CA ALA A 44 12.99 8.99 0.63
C ALA A 44 13.25 7.52 0.25
N VAL A 45 14.22 6.86 0.88
CA VAL A 45 14.48 5.42 0.68
C VAL A 45 13.29 4.57 1.13
N LEU A 46 12.70 4.88 2.29
CA LEU A 46 11.50 4.19 2.77
C LEU A 46 10.31 4.39 1.81
N PHE A 47 10.13 5.60 1.27
CA PHE A 47 9.05 5.89 0.34
C PHE A 47 9.18 5.10 -0.97
N GLU A 48 10.38 4.97 -1.53
CA GLU A 48 10.59 4.14 -2.73
C GLU A 48 10.31 2.66 -2.45
N LEU A 49 10.74 2.13 -1.30
CA LEU A 49 10.40 0.77 -0.86
C LEU A 49 8.87 0.59 -0.74
N ALA A 50 8.18 1.54 -0.10
CA ALA A 50 6.73 1.48 0.09
C ALA A 50 5.93 1.65 -1.22
N LYS A 51 6.45 2.46 -2.16
CA LYS A 51 5.82 2.74 -3.45
C LYS A 51 5.67 1.49 -4.31
N GLU A 52 6.71 0.68 -4.41
CA GLU A 52 6.67 -0.54 -5.20
C GLU A 52 5.78 -1.61 -4.55
N LEU A 53 5.86 -1.78 -3.22
CA LEU A 53 4.93 -2.67 -2.49
C LEU A 53 3.47 -2.28 -2.72
N ARG A 54 3.17 -0.97 -2.73
CA ARG A 54 1.84 -0.45 -3.03
C ARG A 54 1.45 -0.72 -4.48
N ARG A 55 2.36 -0.53 -5.43
CA ARG A 55 2.13 -0.82 -6.86
C ARG A 55 1.70 -2.28 -7.04
N GLU A 56 2.48 -3.20 -6.47
CA GLU A 56 2.24 -4.64 -6.54
C GLU A 56 0.97 -5.07 -5.81
N GLY A 57 0.65 -4.42 -4.69
CA GLY A 57 -0.64 -4.61 -4.01
C GLY A 57 -1.83 -4.21 -4.89
N ASN A 58 -1.74 -3.12 -5.63
CA ASN A 58 -2.80 -2.71 -6.58
C ASN A 58 -2.89 -3.70 -7.76
N ILE A 59 -1.77 -4.20 -8.28
CA ILE A 59 -1.76 -5.21 -9.35
C ILE A 59 -2.43 -6.50 -8.86
N LEU A 60 -2.03 -6.99 -7.68
CA LEU A 60 -2.57 -8.20 -7.08
C LEU A 60 -4.10 -8.17 -6.97
N VAL A 61 -4.66 -7.04 -6.56
CA VAL A 61 -6.12 -6.86 -6.44
C VAL A 61 -6.84 -7.02 -7.79
N HIS A 62 -6.27 -6.46 -8.87
CA HIS A 62 -6.94 -6.45 -10.18
C HIS A 62 -6.62 -7.67 -11.05
N GLU A 63 -5.47 -8.29 -10.82
CA GLU A 63 -4.92 -9.32 -11.72
C GLU A 63 -4.75 -10.68 -11.03
N GLY A 64 -4.93 -10.73 -9.70
CA GLY A 64 -4.83 -11.97 -8.91
C GLY A 64 -3.41 -12.49 -8.75
N GLN A 65 -2.40 -11.78 -9.28
CA GLN A 65 -0.99 -12.13 -9.22
C GLN A 65 -0.13 -10.86 -9.16
N THR A 66 1.09 -10.99 -8.65
CA THR A 66 2.10 -9.92 -8.66
C THR A 66 3.00 -10.04 -9.89
N GLU A 67 3.58 -8.93 -10.34
CA GLU A 67 4.59 -8.95 -11.41
C GLU A 67 5.96 -9.33 -10.83
N THR A 68 6.26 -8.82 -9.64
CA THR A 68 7.46 -9.15 -8.87
C THR A 68 7.25 -10.45 -8.09
N SER A 69 8.32 -11.23 -7.91
CA SER A 69 8.25 -12.49 -7.16
C SER A 69 7.90 -12.25 -5.68
N LEU A 70 7.16 -13.18 -5.08
CA LEU A 70 6.77 -13.07 -3.67
C LEU A 70 7.98 -13.00 -2.73
N GLU A 71 9.07 -13.71 -3.06
CA GLU A 71 10.31 -13.66 -2.28
C GLU A 71 10.90 -12.25 -2.27
N GLU A 72 10.95 -11.59 -3.43
CA GLU A 72 11.52 -10.25 -3.55
C GLU A 72 10.65 -9.21 -2.83
N LEU A 73 9.32 -9.31 -2.99
CA LEU A 73 8.38 -8.44 -2.26
C LEU A 73 8.46 -8.64 -0.74
N GLN A 74 8.68 -9.87 -0.30
CA GLN A 74 8.86 -10.17 1.11
C GLN A 74 10.16 -9.52 1.62
N LYS A 75 11.29 -9.66 0.92
CA LYS A 75 12.56 -8.99 1.26
C LYS A 75 12.42 -7.48 1.33
N GLN A 76 11.69 -6.91 0.38
CA GLN A 76 11.41 -5.49 0.32
C GLN A 76 10.59 -5.01 1.51
N TRP A 77 9.52 -5.73 1.85
CA TRP A 77 8.68 -5.42 3.00
C TRP A 77 9.45 -5.51 4.32
N ILE A 78 10.25 -6.55 4.52
CA ILE A 78 11.05 -6.69 5.75
C ILE A 78 12.10 -5.57 5.82
N THR A 79 12.72 -5.22 4.70
CA THR A 79 13.69 -4.11 4.62
C THR A 79 13.02 -2.79 5.02
N LEU A 80 11.83 -2.50 4.48
CA LEU A 80 11.05 -1.32 4.85
C LEU A 80 10.79 -1.27 6.36
N VAL A 81 10.29 -2.36 6.95
CA VAL A 81 10.00 -2.43 8.40
C VAL A 81 11.28 -2.27 9.23
N LYS A 82 12.38 -2.91 8.84
CA LYS A 82 13.65 -2.82 9.57
C LYS A 82 14.20 -1.41 9.59
N LEU A 83 14.19 -0.73 8.44
CA LEU A 83 14.69 0.63 8.32
C LEU A 83 13.76 1.65 8.99
N SER A 84 12.44 1.43 8.96
CA SER A 84 11.48 2.28 9.67
C SER A 84 11.71 2.27 11.19
N GLN A 85 12.03 1.10 11.76
CA GLN A 85 12.35 0.97 13.19
C GLN A 85 13.56 1.79 13.63
N VAL A 86 14.56 2.00 12.76
CA VAL A 86 15.70 2.86 13.05
C VAL A 86 15.27 4.31 13.27
N LEU A 87 14.22 4.75 12.55
CA LEU A 87 13.62 6.08 12.73
C LEU A 87 12.58 6.13 13.87
N GLY A 88 12.41 5.05 14.63
CA GLY A 88 11.39 4.93 15.67
C GLY A 88 9.98 4.76 15.14
N LEU A 89 9.81 4.34 13.88
CA LEU A 89 8.50 4.07 13.28
C LEU A 89 8.13 2.60 13.43
N GLU A 90 6.96 2.34 14.00
CA GLU A 90 6.43 1.00 14.19
C GLU A 90 5.41 0.64 13.11
N PHE A 91 5.53 -0.57 12.57
CA PHE A 91 4.52 -1.13 11.69
C PHE A 91 3.35 -1.64 12.53
N GLN A 92 2.18 -1.03 12.36
CA GLN A 92 0.95 -1.46 12.99
C GLN A 92 0.01 -2.08 11.94
N PRO A 93 -0.07 -3.42 11.84
CA PRO A 93 -1.07 -4.05 11.01
C PRO A 93 -2.46 -3.68 11.55
N ASN A 94 -3.32 -3.14 10.69
CA ASN A 94 -4.67 -2.67 11.02
C ASN A 94 -4.73 -1.46 11.96
N ALA A 95 -3.73 -0.58 11.91
CA ALA A 95 -3.79 0.71 12.61
C ALA A 95 -5.08 1.48 12.26
N GLU A 96 -5.69 2.10 13.26
CA GLU A 96 -6.80 3.03 13.07
C GLU A 96 -6.26 4.28 12.35
N ILE A 97 -6.68 4.50 11.11
CA ILE A 97 -6.44 5.76 10.41
C ILE A 97 -7.77 6.49 10.41
N ASN A 98 -7.83 7.66 11.06
CA ASN A 98 -9.05 8.48 11.19
C ASN A 98 -10.24 7.79 11.88
N GLY A 99 -9.98 6.89 12.85
CA GLY A 99 -11.03 6.24 13.65
C GLY A 99 -11.70 5.03 12.99
N GLU A 100 -11.22 4.61 11.82
CA GLU A 100 -11.61 3.35 11.18
C GLU A 100 -10.44 2.37 11.21
N VAL A 101 -10.69 1.17 11.74
CA VAL A 101 -9.73 0.06 11.74
C VAL A 101 -9.55 -0.44 10.31
N GLY A 102 -8.37 -0.24 9.71
CA GLY A 102 -7.99 -0.92 8.46
C GLY A 102 -8.50 -0.32 7.15
N GLY A 103 -9.19 0.82 7.16
CA GLY A 103 -9.78 1.45 5.96
C GLY A 103 -10.79 0.54 5.24
N LEU A 104 -11.30 0.98 4.08
CA LEU A 104 -12.23 0.16 3.28
C LEU A 104 -11.57 -1.14 2.79
N SER A 105 -12.23 -2.28 2.96
CA SER A 105 -11.85 -3.52 2.31
C SER A 105 -12.04 -3.46 0.80
N ASP A 106 -11.36 -4.34 0.06
CA ASP A 106 -11.46 -4.38 -1.40
C ASP A 106 -12.90 -4.65 -1.85
N ALA A 107 -13.67 -5.45 -1.10
CA ALA A 107 -15.08 -5.72 -1.36
C ALA A 107 -15.98 -4.49 -1.12
N GLU A 108 -15.70 -3.69 -0.09
CA GLU A 108 -16.43 -2.44 0.17
C GLU A 108 -16.14 -1.40 -0.90
N ILE A 109 -14.89 -1.30 -1.36
CA ILE A 109 -14.49 -0.43 -2.48
C ILE A 109 -15.26 -0.82 -3.74
N GLU A 110 -15.29 -2.10 -4.09
CA GLU A 110 -16.04 -2.59 -5.25
C GLU A 110 -17.54 -2.29 -5.12
N SER A 111 -18.13 -2.48 -3.93
CA SER A 111 -19.53 -2.15 -3.66
C SER A 111 -19.83 -0.66 -3.91
N LEU A 112 -18.98 0.24 -3.42
CA LEU A 112 -19.12 1.69 -3.64
C LEU A 112 -18.96 2.03 -5.13
N ILE A 113 -18.03 1.39 -5.84
CA ILE A 113 -17.88 1.56 -7.29
C ILE A 113 -19.15 1.14 -8.03
N GLN A 114 -19.77 0.01 -7.68
CA GLN A 114 -21.03 -0.41 -8.29
C GLN A 114 -22.18 0.58 -8.02
N GLN A 115 -22.27 1.11 -6.79
CA GLN A 115 -23.25 2.15 -6.45
C GLN A 115 -23.03 3.42 -7.29
N ARG A 116 -21.78 3.86 -7.46
CA ARG A 116 -21.42 4.98 -8.33
C ARG A 116 -21.84 4.72 -9.78
N LEU A 117 -21.57 3.52 -10.32
CA LEU A 117 -21.95 3.17 -11.69
C LEU A 117 -23.47 3.16 -11.88
N ALA A 118 -24.22 2.66 -10.89
CA ALA A 118 -25.68 2.70 -10.87
C ALA A 118 -26.21 4.14 -10.85
N ALA A 119 -25.63 5.02 -10.03
CA ALA A 119 -25.98 6.44 -9.97
C ALA A 119 -25.72 7.14 -11.31
N LYS A 120 -24.57 6.89 -11.95
CA LYS A 120 -24.27 7.41 -13.31
C LYS A 120 -25.29 6.94 -14.33
N LYS A 121 -25.68 5.65 -14.30
CA LYS A 121 -26.71 5.08 -15.20
C LYS A 121 -28.09 5.71 -14.98
N ALA A 122 -28.42 6.04 -13.74
CA ALA A 122 -29.65 6.74 -13.37
C ALA A 122 -29.59 8.26 -13.62
N LYS A 123 -28.47 8.79 -14.16
CA LYS A 123 -28.19 10.23 -14.32
C LYS A 123 -28.20 11.03 -13.01
N ASN A 124 -27.98 10.35 -11.88
CA ASN A 124 -27.79 10.99 -10.58
C ASN A 124 -26.30 11.31 -10.40
N TYR A 125 -25.85 12.41 -11.01
CA TYR A 125 -24.45 12.82 -10.97
C TYR A 125 -24.00 13.26 -9.57
N SER A 126 -24.89 13.90 -8.80
CA SER A 126 -24.61 14.33 -7.43
C SER A 126 -24.23 13.15 -6.53
N GLU A 127 -24.94 12.03 -6.63
CA GLU A 127 -24.63 10.84 -5.84
C GLU A 127 -23.34 10.16 -6.32
N ALA A 128 -23.12 10.12 -7.64
CA ALA A 128 -21.88 9.58 -8.20
C ALA A 128 -20.64 10.37 -7.74
N ASP A 129 -20.76 11.70 -7.63
CA ASP A 129 -19.68 12.57 -7.14
C ASP A 129 -19.48 12.40 -5.63
N ARG A 130 -20.56 12.31 -4.84
CA ARG A 130 -20.48 12.03 -3.40
C ARG A 130 -19.68 10.76 -3.10
N ILE A 131 -19.98 9.66 -3.81
CA ILE A 131 -19.29 8.38 -3.63
C ILE A 131 -17.83 8.47 -4.07
N ARG A 132 -17.54 9.18 -5.17
CA ARG A 132 -16.16 9.40 -5.63
C ARG A 132 -15.33 10.13 -4.57
N ASP A 133 -15.89 11.19 -3.98
CA ASP A 133 -15.21 11.98 -2.96
C ASP A 133 -15.04 11.19 -1.67
N GLU A 134 -16.02 10.35 -1.30
CA GLU A 134 -15.92 9.40 -0.18
C GLU A 134 -14.76 8.41 -0.37
N LEU A 135 -14.67 7.76 -1.54
CA LEU A 135 -13.56 6.88 -1.89
C LEU A 135 -12.21 7.62 -1.88
N GLN A 136 -12.16 8.83 -2.41
CA GLN A 136 -10.95 9.64 -2.43
C GLN A 136 -10.47 10.01 -1.02
N ASN A 137 -11.40 10.35 -0.11
CA ASN A 137 -11.09 10.66 1.29
C ASN A 137 -10.53 9.44 2.03
N GLN A 138 -10.92 8.24 1.60
CA GLN A 138 -10.40 6.96 2.09
C GLN A 138 -9.09 6.53 1.38
N GLY A 139 -8.47 7.43 0.60
CA GLY A 139 -7.22 7.15 -0.10
C GLY A 139 -7.38 6.28 -1.35
N ILE A 140 -8.60 6.10 -1.85
CA ILE A 140 -8.88 5.29 -3.04
C ILE A 140 -9.03 6.20 -4.26
N LYS A 141 -8.14 6.01 -5.24
CA LYS A 141 -8.15 6.73 -6.50
C LYS A 141 -8.82 5.91 -7.60
N LEU A 142 -9.93 6.41 -8.15
CA LEU A 142 -10.62 5.78 -9.27
C LEU A 142 -9.97 6.15 -10.62
N ILE A 143 -9.92 5.16 -11.52
CA ILE A 143 -9.41 5.26 -12.88
C ILE A 143 -10.47 4.68 -13.82
N ASP A 144 -11.26 5.56 -14.43
CA ASP A 144 -12.23 5.18 -15.45
C ASP A 144 -11.48 4.80 -16.75
N GLN A 145 -11.72 3.59 -17.26
CA GLN A 145 -11.15 3.07 -18.50
C GLN A 145 -12.21 3.01 -19.62
N PRO A 146 -11.78 2.98 -20.90
CA PRO A 146 -12.69 2.71 -22.02
C PRO A 146 -13.47 1.41 -21.80
N GLY A 147 -14.72 1.38 -22.27
CA GLY A 147 -15.61 0.23 -22.08
C GLY A 147 -16.38 0.23 -20.75
N GLY A 148 -16.26 1.28 -19.94
CA GLY A 148 -17.03 1.43 -18.69
C GLY A 148 -16.44 0.69 -17.50
N VAL A 149 -15.22 0.16 -17.64
CA VAL A 149 -14.46 -0.47 -16.55
C VAL A 149 -13.91 0.64 -15.65
N THR A 150 -14.05 0.49 -14.33
CA THR A 150 -13.42 1.38 -13.34
C THR A 150 -12.38 0.57 -12.58
N ARG A 151 -11.10 0.89 -12.77
CA ARG A 151 -10.02 0.39 -11.89
C ARG A 151 -9.83 1.36 -10.73
N TRP A 152 -9.21 0.90 -9.65
CA TRP A 152 -8.93 1.74 -8.49
C TRP A 152 -7.57 1.43 -7.88
N HIS A 153 -6.90 2.44 -7.36
CA HIS A 153 -5.64 2.29 -6.62
C HIS A 153 -5.81 2.75 -5.18
N ARG A 154 -5.25 2.01 -4.23
CA ARG A 154 -5.08 2.45 -2.83
C ARG A 154 -3.76 3.21 -2.70
N ASN A 155 -3.85 4.41 -2.12
CA ASN A 155 -2.70 5.26 -1.77
C ASN A 155 -2.09 4.88 -0.42
#